data_AF-A0A965X6N0-F1
#
_entry.id   AF-A0A965X6N0-F1
#
_cell.length_a   1.000
_cell.length_b   1.000
_cell.length_c   1.000
_cell.angle_alpha   90.00
_cell.angle_beta   90.00
_cell.angle_gamma   90.00
#
_symmetry.space_group_name_H-M   'P 1'
#
loop_
_entity.id
_entity.type
_entity.pdbx_description
1 polymer ?
#
loop_
_entity_poly.entity_id
_entity_poly.type
_entity_poly.pdbx_seq_one_letter_code
_entity_poly.pdbx_strand_id
1 'polypeptide(L)'
;MQIAREMTTWYDRENPTFTGRLSYMFCSDYDTLVQTLQKHGFTVHTAASAEEARAIALTLVGTHSVGLGGSMTLAGLGMYEALCANGNVVFSHSVTPPAEDPYIFTKENSADWYLASSNAITLDGKLVNIDGTGNRVAGMFAGPKQVALIIGKNKLAEDVSAGYQRIKQVVAPKNAKRLNRKTPCAVDGTCHDCNAADRICRVTTVIDYKPGWVKELHLILTDAELGY
;
A
#
# COMPACT_ATOMS: atom_id res chain seq x y z
N MET A 1 33.93 -21.54 -4.87
CA MET A 1 33.66 -20.41 -3.95
C MET A 1 33.93 -19.07 -4.65
N GLN A 2 33.44 -18.89 -5.89
CA GLN A 2 33.81 -17.77 -6.75
C GLN A 2 32.70 -17.49 -7.79
N ILE A 3 31.44 -17.48 -7.34
CA ILE A 3 30.26 -17.13 -8.18
C ILE A 3 29.37 -16.09 -7.48
N ALA A 4 29.59 -15.82 -6.18
CA ALA A 4 28.78 -14.87 -5.40
C ALA A 4 29.30 -13.42 -5.42
N ARG A 5 30.35 -13.10 -6.18
CA ARG A 5 30.97 -11.76 -6.21
C ARG A 5 30.67 -10.92 -7.46
N GLU A 6 29.93 -11.46 -8.43
CA GLU A 6 29.66 -10.76 -9.71
C GLU A 6 28.21 -10.27 -9.88
N MET A 7 27.31 -10.54 -8.93
CA MET A 7 25.93 -10.02 -8.98
C MET A 7 25.75 -8.63 -8.34
N THR A 8 26.81 -8.03 -7.79
CA THR A 8 26.75 -6.72 -7.10
C THR A 8 27.01 -5.54 -8.05
N THR A 9 27.23 -5.74 -9.35
CA THR A 9 27.73 -4.66 -10.23
C THR A 9 26.81 -4.20 -11.35
N TRP A 10 25.53 -4.56 -11.33
CA TRP A 10 24.54 -3.99 -12.27
C TRP A 10 23.57 -3.01 -11.59
N TYR A 11 23.13 -3.29 -10.36
CA TYR A 11 22.19 -2.43 -9.62
C TYR A 11 22.79 -1.07 -9.22
N ASP A 12 24.10 -1.03 -8.97
CA ASP A 12 24.82 0.18 -8.53
C ASP A 12 25.26 1.11 -9.68
N ARG A 13 25.16 0.67 -10.95
CA ARG A 13 25.72 1.44 -12.09
C ARG A 13 24.76 2.43 -12.74
N GLU A 14 23.45 2.29 -12.54
CA GLU A 14 22.44 3.18 -13.14
C GLU A 14 21.76 4.14 -12.16
N ASN A 15 22.12 4.12 -10.87
CA ASN A 15 21.65 5.10 -9.88
C ASN A 15 22.79 6.03 -9.43
N PRO A 16 23.19 7.02 -10.25
CA PRO A 16 24.17 7.99 -9.82
C PRO A 16 23.55 8.91 -8.76
N THR A 17 24.25 9.05 -7.64
CA THR A 17 24.16 10.12 -6.63
C THR A 17 23.21 9.93 -5.43
N PHE A 18 23.71 9.18 -4.45
CA PHE A 18 23.52 9.50 -3.02
C PHE A 18 24.41 10.70 -2.64
N THR A 19 24.20 11.86 -3.26
CA THR A 19 24.83 13.13 -2.86
C THR A 19 23.96 14.30 -3.33
N GLY A 20 23.11 14.81 -2.44
CA GLY A 20 22.48 16.12 -2.60
C GLY A 20 21.10 16.15 -3.26
N ARG A 21 20.05 15.84 -2.49
CA ARG A 21 18.74 16.49 -2.68
C ARG A 21 18.21 16.91 -1.30
N LEU A 22 17.72 18.14 -1.27
CA LEU A 22 17.04 18.75 -0.13
C LEU A 22 15.98 17.79 0.45
N SER A 23 15.93 17.79 1.78
CA SER A 23 15.08 17.02 2.68
C SER A 23 13.59 17.05 2.30
N TYR A 24 13.10 15.98 1.69
CA TYR A 24 11.68 15.63 1.68
C TYR A 24 11.43 14.81 2.94
N MET A 25 10.60 15.33 3.84
CA MET A 25 10.48 14.82 5.21
C MET A 25 9.09 14.26 5.39
N PHE A 26 8.93 13.01 4.97
CA PHE A 26 7.78 12.16 5.32
C PHE A 26 7.59 12.17 6.84
N CYS A 27 8.69 12.26 7.59
CA CYS A 27 8.74 12.54 9.03
C CYS A 27 10.07 13.21 9.44
N SER A 28 10.17 13.60 10.72
CA SER A 28 11.40 14.15 11.33
C SER A 28 12.61 13.24 11.18
N ASP A 29 12.41 11.94 11.40
CA ASP A 29 13.46 10.92 11.47
C ASP A 29 13.40 9.98 10.25
N TYR A 30 13.25 10.57 9.07
CA TYR A 30 12.96 9.82 7.84
C TYR A 30 14.01 8.77 7.49
N ASP A 31 15.30 9.11 7.60
CA ASP A 31 16.39 8.18 7.31
C ASP A 31 16.36 6.97 8.25
N THR A 32 16.05 7.20 9.53
CA THR A 32 15.89 6.13 10.53
C THR A 32 14.70 5.22 10.18
N LEU A 33 13.58 5.81 9.74
CA LEU A 33 12.42 5.04 9.29
C LEU A 33 12.76 4.19 8.07
N VAL A 34 13.42 4.75 7.05
CA VAL A 34 13.84 4.02 5.85
C VAL A 34 14.75 2.84 6.20
N GLN A 35 15.77 3.07 7.05
CA GLN A 35 16.66 2.00 7.50
C GLN A 35 15.93 0.91 8.28
N THR A 36 14.96 1.28 9.11
CA THR A 36 14.15 0.33 9.88
C THR A 36 13.31 -0.54 8.95
N LEU A 37 12.63 0.07 7.98
CA LEU A 37 11.84 -0.64 6.97
C LEU A 37 12.70 -1.59 6.12
N GLN A 38 13.89 -1.16 5.72
CA GLN A 38 14.84 -2.01 5.00
C GLN A 38 15.32 -3.19 5.85
N LYS A 39 15.61 -2.99 7.14
CA LYS A 39 15.93 -4.08 8.08
C LYS A 39 14.76 -5.06 8.25
N HIS A 40 13.53 -4.59 8.07
CA HIS A 40 12.34 -5.44 8.06
C HIS A 40 12.13 -6.21 6.74
N GLY A 41 13.07 -6.05 5.79
CA GLY A 41 13.08 -6.75 4.52
C GLY A 41 12.25 -6.10 3.43
N PHE A 42 11.75 -4.87 3.64
CA PHE A 42 11.03 -4.11 2.63
C PHE A 42 11.99 -3.38 1.68
N THR A 43 11.62 -3.26 0.41
CA THR A 43 12.34 -2.43 -0.56
C THR A 43 11.72 -1.03 -0.56
N VAL A 44 12.46 -0.02 -0.09
CA VAL A 44 11.91 1.32 0.13
C VAL A 44 12.29 2.27 -1.00
N HIS A 45 11.29 3.00 -1.51
CA HIS A 45 11.41 4.06 -2.51
C HIS A 45 10.87 5.36 -1.94
N THR A 46 11.42 6.48 -2.40
CA THR A 46 11.08 7.81 -1.92
C THR A 46 10.55 8.66 -3.07
N ALA A 47 9.44 9.35 -2.86
CA ALA A 47 8.82 10.22 -3.86
C ALA A 47 8.44 11.58 -3.25
N ALA A 48 8.94 12.67 -3.82
CA ALA A 48 8.63 14.03 -3.39
C ALA A 48 7.17 14.43 -3.68
N SER A 49 6.52 13.76 -4.64
CA SER A 49 5.13 14.05 -5.01
C SER A 49 4.31 12.81 -5.34
N ALA A 50 2.99 13.03 -5.46
CA ALA A 50 2.05 12.02 -5.92
C ALA A 50 2.40 11.49 -7.32
N GLU A 51 2.82 12.38 -8.22
CA GLU A 51 3.20 12.06 -9.60
C GLU A 51 4.46 11.21 -9.64
N GLU A 52 5.46 11.53 -8.80
CA GLU A 52 6.68 10.72 -8.69
C GLU A 52 6.38 9.34 -8.09
N ALA A 53 5.52 9.28 -7.06
CA ALA A 53 5.09 8.01 -6.48
C ALA A 53 4.39 7.11 -7.52
N ARG A 54 3.53 7.71 -8.36
CA ARG A 54 2.90 7.03 -9.49
C ARG A 54 3.93 6.56 -10.52
N ALA A 55 4.87 7.42 -10.90
CA ALA A 55 5.90 7.08 -11.89
C ALA A 55 6.74 5.88 -11.43
N ILE A 56 7.19 5.88 -10.17
CA ILE A 56 7.92 4.75 -9.57
C ILE A 56 7.08 3.46 -9.65
N ALA A 57 5.81 3.52 -9.26
CA ALA A 57 4.93 2.35 -9.31
C ALA A 57 4.77 1.80 -10.75
N LEU A 58 4.60 2.66 -11.74
CA LEU A 58 4.52 2.27 -13.16
C LEU A 58 5.83 1.64 -13.65
N THR A 59 6.98 2.21 -13.29
CA THR A 59 8.30 1.67 -13.65
C THR A 59 8.52 0.28 -13.03
N LEU A 60 8.16 0.08 -11.76
CA LEU A 60 8.30 -1.22 -11.08
C LEU A 60 7.47 -2.32 -11.76
N VAL A 61 6.23 -1.99 -12.10
CA VAL A 61 5.31 -2.94 -12.74
C VAL A 61 5.74 -3.25 -14.18
N GLY A 62 6.24 -2.27 -14.93
CA GLY A 62 6.55 -2.44 -16.35
C GLY A 62 5.29 -2.83 -17.15
N THR A 63 5.35 -3.90 -17.93
CA THR A 63 4.24 -4.39 -18.77
C THR A 63 3.46 -5.58 -18.18
N HIS A 64 3.76 -5.95 -16.93
CA HIS A 64 3.16 -7.12 -16.27
C HIS A 64 1.69 -6.92 -15.90
N SER A 65 0.97 -8.01 -15.60
CA SER A 65 -0.40 -7.92 -15.10
C SER A 65 -0.46 -7.39 -13.66
N VAL A 66 -1.52 -6.65 -13.32
CA VAL A 66 -1.65 -5.97 -12.03
C VAL A 66 -3.01 -6.22 -11.38
N GLY A 67 -3.01 -6.62 -10.10
CA GLY A 67 -4.18 -6.58 -9.23
C GLY A 67 -4.18 -5.32 -8.37
N LEU A 68 -5.31 -4.60 -8.31
CA LEU A 68 -5.48 -3.41 -7.46
C LEU A 68 -6.38 -3.72 -6.26
N GLY A 69 -5.81 -3.64 -5.06
CA GLY A 69 -6.51 -4.02 -3.82
C GLY A 69 -7.56 -3.06 -3.28
N GLY A 70 -8.22 -2.22 -4.11
CA GLY A 70 -9.27 -1.31 -3.64
C GLY A 70 -8.76 -0.24 -2.67
N SER A 71 -7.89 0.65 -3.17
CA SER A 71 -7.21 1.67 -2.38
C SER A 71 -7.57 3.07 -2.86
N MET A 72 -8.00 3.94 -1.93
CA MET A 72 -8.25 5.34 -2.25
C MET A 72 -6.99 6.12 -2.59
N THR A 73 -5.82 5.66 -2.12
CA THR A 73 -4.53 6.21 -2.56
C THR A 73 -4.32 5.92 -4.04
N LEU A 74 -4.58 4.69 -4.50
CA LEU A 74 -4.42 4.33 -5.92
C LEU A 74 -5.45 5.01 -6.80
N ALA A 75 -6.69 5.14 -6.31
CA ALA A 75 -7.75 5.88 -7.01
C ALA A 75 -7.39 7.37 -7.14
N GLY A 76 -6.90 8.00 -6.08
CA GLY A 76 -6.46 9.41 -6.12
C GLY A 76 -5.28 9.67 -7.05
N LEU A 77 -4.48 8.63 -7.35
CA LEU A 77 -3.36 8.69 -8.28
C LEU A 77 -3.77 8.37 -9.75
N GLY A 78 -5.01 7.91 -9.99
CA GLY A 78 -5.44 7.43 -11.30
C GLY A 78 -4.63 6.22 -11.77
N MET A 79 -4.27 5.31 -10.86
CA MET A 79 -3.39 4.17 -11.18
C MET A 79 -4.02 3.21 -12.18
N TYR A 80 -5.34 3.00 -12.10
CA TYR A 80 -6.02 2.09 -13.02
C TYR A 80 -5.88 2.58 -14.46
N GLU A 81 -6.22 3.85 -14.69
CA GLU A 81 -6.16 4.49 -16.00
C GLU A 81 -4.73 4.55 -16.52
N ALA A 82 -3.77 4.92 -15.65
CA ALA A 82 -2.36 4.99 -16.02
C ALA A 82 -1.77 3.63 -16.41
N LEU A 83 -2.11 2.56 -15.69
CA LEU A 83 -1.68 1.20 -16.02
C LEU A 83 -2.31 0.71 -17.33
N CYS A 84 -3.60 0.93 -17.53
CA CYS A 84 -4.26 0.57 -18.80
C CYS A 84 -3.66 1.34 -19.98
N ALA A 85 -3.37 2.63 -19.82
CA ALA A 85 -2.72 3.44 -20.86
C ALA A 85 -1.30 2.95 -21.18
N ASN A 86 -0.62 2.33 -20.22
CA ASN A 86 0.69 1.70 -20.38
C ASN A 86 0.62 0.27 -20.95
N GLY A 87 -0.57 -0.22 -21.29
CA GLY A 87 -0.78 -1.53 -21.92
C GLY A 87 -0.83 -2.71 -20.94
N ASN A 88 -0.90 -2.46 -19.64
CA ASN A 88 -1.01 -3.52 -18.63
C ASN A 88 -2.40 -4.17 -18.65
N VAL A 89 -2.45 -5.47 -18.34
CA VAL A 89 -3.70 -6.14 -17.95
C VAL A 89 -3.97 -5.82 -16.48
N VAL A 90 -5.09 -5.18 -16.18
CA VAL A 90 -5.40 -4.70 -14.82
C VAL A 90 -6.69 -5.33 -14.29
N PHE A 91 -6.63 -5.89 -13.08
CA PHE A 91 -7.77 -6.43 -12.35
C PHE A 91 -8.08 -5.52 -11.16
N SER A 92 -9.34 -5.07 -11.02
CA SER A 92 -9.77 -4.19 -9.93
C SER A 92 -11.26 -4.34 -9.65
N HIS A 93 -11.61 -4.78 -8.45
CA HIS A 93 -12.98 -4.88 -7.97
C HIS A 93 -13.65 -3.52 -7.75
N SER A 94 -12.86 -2.44 -7.76
CA SER A 94 -13.39 -1.06 -7.76
C SER A 94 -13.90 -0.63 -9.14
N VAL A 95 -13.47 -1.32 -10.21
CA VAL A 95 -13.89 -1.06 -11.60
C VAL A 95 -14.83 -2.16 -12.09
N THR A 96 -14.53 -3.42 -11.82
CA THR A 96 -15.40 -4.58 -12.13
C THR A 96 -15.84 -5.23 -10.82
N PRO A 97 -16.99 -4.84 -10.25
CA PRO A 97 -17.44 -5.34 -8.96
C PRO A 97 -17.67 -6.85 -8.95
N PRO A 98 -17.62 -7.51 -7.78
CA PRO A 98 -17.87 -8.95 -7.67
C PRO A 98 -19.26 -9.41 -8.15
N ALA A 99 -20.24 -8.49 -8.20
CA ALA A 99 -21.56 -8.76 -8.76
C ALA A 99 -21.52 -8.97 -10.28
N GLU A 100 -20.54 -8.38 -10.97
CA GLU A 100 -20.31 -8.53 -12.40
C GLU A 100 -19.30 -9.65 -12.69
N ASP A 101 -18.25 -9.77 -11.88
CA ASP A 101 -17.26 -10.84 -11.97
C ASP A 101 -16.99 -11.46 -10.59
N PRO A 102 -17.59 -12.62 -10.27
CA PRO A 102 -17.43 -13.25 -8.96
C PRO A 102 -15.99 -13.73 -8.69
N TYR A 103 -15.14 -13.80 -9.72
CA TYR A 103 -13.74 -14.22 -9.59
C TYR A 103 -12.76 -13.03 -9.53
N ILE A 104 -13.23 -11.79 -9.49
CA ILE A 104 -12.35 -10.61 -9.57
C ILE A 104 -11.27 -10.60 -8.48
N PHE A 105 -11.61 -10.98 -7.24
CA PHE A 105 -10.62 -11.06 -6.15
C PHE A 105 -9.56 -12.13 -6.39
N THR A 106 -9.93 -13.24 -7.03
CA THR A 106 -8.97 -14.28 -7.41
C THR A 106 -8.04 -13.75 -8.51
N LYS A 107 -8.59 -13.04 -9.51
CA LYS A 107 -7.81 -12.44 -10.60
C LYS A 107 -6.83 -11.37 -10.09
N GLU A 108 -7.27 -10.53 -9.17
CA GLU A 108 -6.40 -9.57 -8.48
C GLU A 108 -5.24 -10.27 -7.78
N ASN A 109 -5.51 -11.39 -7.10
CA ASN A 109 -4.49 -12.14 -6.37
C ASN A 109 -3.61 -13.03 -7.26
N SER A 110 -4.03 -13.31 -8.49
CA SER A 110 -3.26 -14.10 -9.45
C SER A 110 -2.44 -13.27 -10.43
N ALA A 111 -2.50 -11.94 -10.34
CA ALA A 111 -1.68 -11.05 -11.16
C ALA A 111 -0.19 -11.20 -10.83
N ASP A 112 0.68 -10.71 -11.71
CA ASP A 112 2.13 -10.70 -11.47
C ASP A 112 2.50 -9.73 -10.35
N TRP A 113 1.81 -8.58 -10.32
CA TRP A 113 1.97 -7.52 -9.32
C TRP A 113 0.69 -7.24 -8.56
N TYR A 114 0.83 -6.93 -7.27
CA TYR A 114 -0.25 -6.40 -6.45
C TYR A 114 0.05 -4.98 -6.00
N LEU A 115 -0.85 -4.06 -6.31
CA LEU A 115 -0.76 -2.69 -5.86
C LEU A 115 -1.85 -2.42 -4.83
N ALA A 116 -1.44 -1.84 -3.70
CA ALA A 116 -2.34 -1.37 -2.66
C ALA A 116 -1.75 -0.16 -1.92
N SER A 117 -2.32 0.15 -0.78
CA SER A 117 -1.73 1.04 0.20
C SER A 117 -1.98 0.45 1.58
N SER A 118 -1.19 0.89 2.57
CA SER A 118 -1.45 0.58 3.96
C SER A 118 -2.41 1.59 4.58
N ASN A 119 -3.08 1.23 5.67
CA ASN A 119 -3.87 2.21 6.42
C ASN A 119 -3.01 2.99 7.41
N ALA A 120 -1.93 2.40 7.95
CA ALA A 120 -0.93 3.13 8.71
C ALA A 120 0.44 2.45 8.60
N ILE A 121 1.49 3.25 8.73
CA ILE A 121 2.88 2.81 8.88
C ILE A 121 3.41 3.38 10.18
N THR A 122 4.03 2.55 11.01
CA THR A 122 4.55 2.98 12.32
C THR A 122 5.99 3.47 12.22
N LEU A 123 6.44 4.29 13.18
CA LEU A 123 7.84 4.73 13.26
C LEU A 123 8.82 3.56 13.39
N ASP A 124 8.39 2.48 14.04
CA ASP A 124 9.16 1.24 14.17
C ASP A 124 8.94 0.26 13.01
N GLY A 125 8.39 0.71 11.88
CA GLY A 125 8.42 -0.01 10.61
C GLY A 125 7.40 -1.13 10.43
N LYS A 126 6.23 -1.03 11.07
CA LYS A 126 5.11 -1.98 10.93
C LYS A 126 3.99 -1.41 10.08
N LEU A 127 3.35 -2.25 9.26
CA LEU A 127 2.18 -1.86 8.46
C LEU A 127 0.90 -2.32 9.17
N VAL A 128 0.03 -1.39 9.53
CA VAL A 128 -1.23 -1.68 10.22
C VAL A 128 -2.39 -1.51 9.26
N ASN A 129 -3.21 -2.55 9.14
CA ASN A 129 -4.32 -2.56 8.19
C ASN A 129 -5.60 -3.11 8.81
N ILE A 130 -6.72 -2.49 8.45
CA ILE A 130 -8.05 -3.02 8.74
C ILE A 130 -8.83 -3.13 7.43
N ASP A 131 -9.53 -4.24 7.27
CA ASP A 131 -10.34 -4.51 6.10
C ASP A 131 -11.72 -5.09 6.47
N GLY A 132 -12.67 -4.97 5.54
CA GLY A 132 -14.02 -5.48 5.69
C GLY A 132 -14.15 -6.89 5.13
N THR A 133 -13.65 -7.09 3.91
CA THR A 133 -13.70 -8.37 3.19
C THR A 133 -12.43 -9.19 3.41
N GLY A 134 -11.30 -8.52 3.62
CA GLY A 134 -9.99 -9.14 3.81
C GLY A 134 -9.21 -9.35 2.52
N ASN A 135 -9.83 -9.17 1.34
CA ASN A 135 -9.19 -9.39 0.03
C ASN A 135 -7.96 -8.51 -0.16
N ARG A 136 -8.04 -7.22 0.21
CA ARG A 136 -6.92 -6.29 0.08
C ARG A 136 -5.73 -6.71 0.92
N VAL A 137 -5.95 -6.93 2.22
CA VAL A 137 -4.86 -7.25 3.14
C VAL A 137 -4.26 -8.61 2.83
N ALA A 138 -5.08 -9.60 2.47
CA ALA A 138 -4.59 -10.90 1.99
C ALA A 138 -3.66 -10.76 0.78
N GLY A 139 -4.01 -9.90 -0.19
CA GLY A 139 -3.15 -9.64 -1.35
C GLY A 139 -1.79 -9.04 -1.00
N MET A 140 -1.67 -8.34 0.14
CA MET A 140 -0.41 -7.75 0.60
C MET A 140 0.58 -8.77 1.15
N PHE A 141 0.12 -9.93 1.65
CA PHE A 141 1.00 -10.91 2.32
C PHE A 141 0.89 -12.35 1.79
N ALA A 142 -0.18 -12.69 1.09
CA ALA A 142 -0.47 -14.02 0.53
C ALA A 142 -0.89 -13.97 -0.96
N GLY A 143 -0.89 -12.80 -1.58
CA GLY A 143 -1.22 -12.61 -2.99
C GLY A 143 -0.01 -12.78 -3.92
N PRO A 144 0.15 -11.91 -4.93
CA PRO A 144 1.29 -11.92 -5.84
C PRO A 144 2.65 -11.88 -5.14
N LYS A 145 3.67 -12.41 -5.82
CA LYS A 145 5.05 -12.43 -5.30
C LYS A 145 5.70 -11.05 -5.31
N GLN A 146 5.20 -10.14 -6.15
CA GLN A 146 5.64 -8.75 -6.24
C GLN A 146 4.51 -7.85 -5.73
N VAL A 147 4.77 -7.10 -4.68
CA VAL A 147 3.79 -6.20 -4.05
C VAL A 147 4.36 -4.79 -4.00
N ALA A 148 3.57 -3.78 -4.34
CA ALA A 148 3.92 -2.38 -4.17
C ALA A 148 2.83 -1.65 -3.37
N LEU A 149 3.26 -0.96 -2.31
CA LEU A 149 2.38 -0.16 -1.46
C LEU A 149 2.79 1.31 -1.58
N ILE A 150 1.89 2.15 -2.07
CA ILE A 150 2.10 3.60 -2.09
C ILE A 150 1.54 4.20 -0.80
N ILE A 151 2.36 4.91 -0.03
CA ILE A 151 2.01 5.39 1.31
C ILE A 151 2.30 6.89 1.39
N GLY A 152 1.27 7.69 1.66
CA GLY A 152 1.42 9.13 1.91
C GLY A 152 1.77 9.43 3.36
N LYS A 153 2.40 10.59 3.60
CA LYS A 153 2.85 11.03 4.95
C LYS A 153 1.74 11.05 6.00
N ASN A 154 0.50 11.29 5.57
CA ASN A 154 -0.68 11.30 6.43
C ASN A 154 -0.99 9.94 7.09
N LYS A 155 -0.24 8.88 6.73
CA LYS A 155 -0.41 7.51 7.22
C LYS A 155 0.61 7.11 8.29
N LEU A 156 1.54 7.98 8.62
CA LEU A 156 2.48 7.74 9.70
C LEU A 156 1.74 7.68 11.04
N ALA A 157 2.13 6.73 11.88
CA ALA A 157 1.69 6.57 13.26
C ALA A 157 2.90 6.34 14.16
N GLU A 158 2.75 6.69 15.44
CA GLU A 158 3.81 6.48 16.43
C GLU A 158 4.11 4.98 16.60
N ASP A 159 3.06 4.19 16.84
CA ASP A 159 3.13 2.75 17.06
C ASP A 159 1.88 2.03 16.50
N VAL A 160 1.78 0.72 16.76
CA VAL A 160 0.64 -0.10 16.30
C VAL A 160 -0.68 0.35 16.92
N SER A 161 -0.68 0.81 18.17
CA SER A 161 -1.87 1.29 18.87
C SER A 161 -2.37 2.59 18.23
N ALA A 162 -1.49 3.55 18.02
CA ALA A 162 -1.77 4.80 17.31
C ALA A 162 -2.23 4.53 15.88
N GLY A 163 -1.60 3.58 15.19
CA GLY A 163 -2.02 3.11 13.87
C GLY A 163 -3.44 2.56 13.89
N TYR A 164 -3.77 1.68 14.83
CA TYR A 164 -5.12 1.15 15.01
C TYR A 164 -6.14 2.27 15.30
N GLN A 165 -5.83 3.21 16.20
CA GLN A 165 -6.70 4.34 16.52
C GLN A 165 -6.94 5.24 15.32
N ARG A 166 -5.89 5.59 14.56
CA ARG A 166 -6.00 6.33 13.30
C ARG A 166 -6.99 5.64 12.36
N ILE A 167 -6.91 4.32 12.24
CA ILE A 167 -7.80 3.57 11.36
C ILE A 167 -9.25 3.63 11.86
N LYS A 168 -9.48 3.43 13.15
CA LYS A 168 -10.83 3.42 13.73
C LYS A 168 -11.48 4.82 13.71
N GLN A 169 -10.69 5.87 13.92
CA GLN A 169 -11.18 7.24 14.08
C GLN A 169 -11.22 8.03 12.76
N VAL A 170 -10.35 7.72 11.79
CA VAL A 170 -10.25 8.49 10.54
C VAL A 170 -10.63 7.64 9.33
N VAL A 171 -10.00 6.48 9.18
CA VAL A 171 -10.11 5.68 7.95
C VAL A 171 -11.47 5.01 7.84
N ALA A 172 -11.86 4.24 8.85
CA ALA A 172 -13.10 3.47 8.84
C ALA A 172 -14.34 4.37 8.72
N PRO A 173 -14.48 5.50 9.44
CA PRO A 173 -15.62 6.39 9.28
C PRO A 173 -15.72 6.98 7.86
N LYS A 174 -14.60 7.51 7.32
CA LYS A 174 -14.54 8.04 5.94
C LYS A 174 -14.91 6.96 4.92
N ASN A 175 -14.40 5.75 5.09
CA ASN A 175 -14.66 4.64 4.18
C ASN A 175 -16.09 4.12 4.28
N ALA A 176 -16.65 4.02 5.48
CA ALA A 176 -18.02 3.59 5.71
C ALA A 176 -19.01 4.58 5.09
N LYS A 177 -18.76 5.89 5.24
CA LYS A 177 -19.54 6.95 4.59
C LYS A 177 -19.46 6.86 3.08
N ARG A 178 -18.25 6.78 2.50
CA ARG A 178 -18.05 6.65 1.05
C ARG A 178 -18.76 5.44 0.46
N LEU A 179 -18.78 4.32 1.19
CA LEU A 179 -19.42 3.07 0.77
C LEU A 179 -20.90 2.99 1.17
N ASN A 180 -21.50 4.09 1.66
CA ASN A 180 -22.91 4.16 2.09
C ASN A 180 -23.33 3.04 3.05
N ARG A 181 -22.48 2.72 4.02
CA ARG A 181 -22.72 1.64 5.00
C ARG A 181 -23.66 2.09 6.11
N LYS A 182 -24.58 1.22 6.53
CA LYS A 182 -25.49 1.47 7.66
C LYS A 182 -24.78 1.23 8.99
N THR A 183 -23.83 2.10 9.30
CA THR A 183 -23.00 2.02 10.51
C THR A 183 -23.01 3.38 11.22
N PRO A 184 -22.93 3.42 12.57
CA PRO A 184 -22.91 4.68 13.32
C PRO A 184 -21.82 5.63 12.83
N CYS A 185 -20.62 5.12 12.55
CA CYS A 185 -19.49 5.93 12.08
C CYS A 185 -19.69 6.53 10.68
N ALA A 186 -20.55 5.96 9.84
CA ALA A 186 -20.90 6.57 8.55
C ALA A 186 -21.81 7.79 8.73
N VAL A 187 -22.57 7.85 9.83
CA VAL A 187 -23.53 8.91 10.16
C VAL A 187 -22.82 10.10 10.81
N ASP A 188 -22.10 9.85 11.91
CA ASP A 188 -21.53 10.91 12.75
C ASP A 188 -20.00 11.05 12.64
N GLY A 189 -19.34 10.20 11.86
CA GLY A 189 -17.88 10.23 11.68
C GLY A 189 -17.07 9.66 12.84
N THR A 190 -17.69 9.12 13.89
CA THR A 190 -17.02 8.65 15.11
C THR A 190 -17.06 7.13 15.21
N CYS A 191 -15.99 6.50 15.71
CA CYS A 191 -16.00 5.06 15.95
C CYS A 191 -16.80 4.72 17.21
N HIS A 192 -17.78 3.82 17.08
CA HIS A 192 -18.59 3.33 18.21
C HIS A 192 -18.27 1.89 18.60
N ASP A 193 -17.20 1.34 18.04
CA ASP A 193 -16.89 -0.09 18.07
C ASP A 193 -18.12 -1.00 17.84
N CYS A 194 -18.93 -0.63 16.85
CA CYS A 194 -20.25 -1.21 16.68
C CYS A 194 -20.21 -2.71 16.28
N ASN A 195 -21.36 -3.35 16.47
CA ASN A 195 -21.69 -4.70 16.00
C ASN A 195 -22.61 -4.69 14.75
N ALA A 196 -22.69 -3.57 14.04
CA ALA A 196 -23.56 -3.42 12.86
C ALA A 196 -23.23 -4.47 11.78
N ALA A 197 -24.27 -5.01 11.13
CA ALA A 197 -24.11 -5.97 10.03
C ALA A 197 -23.26 -5.42 8.88
N ASP A 198 -23.35 -4.11 8.61
CA ASP A 198 -22.58 -3.42 7.57
C ASP A 198 -21.16 -3.01 8.01
N ARG A 199 -20.68 -3.46 9.17
CA ARG A 199 -19.32 -3.17 9.68
C ARG A 199 -18.25 -3.52 8.65
N ILE A 200 -17.36 -2.57 8.39
CA ILE A 200 -16.23 -2.71 7.45
C ILE A 200 -14.87 -2.89 8.12
N CYS A 201 -14.82 -2.93 9.45
CA CYS A 201 -13.58 -3.14 10.21
C CYS A 201 -13.54 -4.53 10.85
N ARG A 202 -13.46 -5.57 10.02
CA ARG A 202 -13.63 -6.98 10.43
C ARG A 202 -12.31 -7.73 10.57
N VAL A 203 -11.37 -7.47 9.68
CA VAL A 203 -10.06 -8.12 9.66
C VAL A 203 -9.01 -7.08 10.03
N THR A 204 -8.21 -7.34 11.06
CA THR A 204 -7.06 -6.48 11.41
C THR A 204 -5.79 -7.29 11.18
N THR A 205 -4.81 -6.67 10.54
CA THR A 205 -3.49 -7.27 10.30
C THR A 205 -2.39 -6.28 10.63
N VAL A 206 -1.30 -6.82 11.17
CA VAL A 206 -0.04 -6.12 11.35
C VAL A 206 0.99 -6.91 10.56
N ILE A 207 1.69 -6.23 9.65
CA ILE A 207 2.82 -6.82 8.93
C ILE A 207 4.08 -6.25 9.57
N ASP A 208 4.71 -7.06 10.43
CA ASP A 208 5.94 -6.69 11.14
C ASP A 208 7.17 -6.69 10.23
N TYR A 209 7.27 -7.72 9.36
CA TYR A 209 8.38 -7.94 8.43
C TYR A 209 7.83 -8.34 7.06
N LYS A 210 8.65 -8.23 5.99
CA LYS A 210 8.28 -8.75 4.67
C LYS A 210 7.87 -10.22 4.79
N PRO A 211 6.60 -10.58 4.45
CA PRO A 211 6.12 -11.94 4.56
C PRO A 211 6.96 -12.90 3.72
N GLY A 212 7.29 -14.08 4.26
CA GLY A 212 8.15 -15.05 3.57
C GLY A 212 7.60 -15.55 2.23
N TRP A 213 6.28 -15.46 2.03
CA TRP A 213 5.64 -15.75 0.75
C TRP A 213 5.97 -14.70 -0.32
N VAL A 214 6.11 -13.42 0.05
CA VAL A 214 6.31 -12.30 -0.87
C VAL A 214 7.79 -12.18 -1.21
N LYS A 215 8.12 -12.22 -2.51
CA LYS A 215 9.49 -12.13 -2.99
C LYS A 215 10.01 -10.71 -2.80
N GLU A 216 9.32 -9.72 -3.35
CA GLU A 216 9.59 -8.29 -3.15
C GLU A 216 8.34 -7.57 -2.64
N LEU A 217 8.51 -6.78 -1.57
CA LEU A 217 7.48 -5.89 -1.06
C LEU A 217 8.05 -4.48 -1.05
N HIS A 218 7.61 -3.70 -2.04
CA HIS A 218 8.04 -2.34 -2.26
C HIS A 218 7.16 -1.36 -1.47
N LEU A 219 7.79 -0.45 -0.73
CA LEU A 219 7.13 0.68 -0.07
C LEU A 219 7.53 1.95 -0.80
N ILE A 220 6.56 2.64 -1.41
CA ILE A 220 6.76 3.92 -2.07
C ILE A 220 6.24 5.00 -1.12
N LEU A 221 7.16 5.62 -0.37
CA LEU A 221 6.85 6.66 0.62
C LEU A 221 6.80 8.03 -0.07
N THR A 222 5.75 8.80 0.20
CA THR A 222 5.61 10.15 -0.38
C THR A 222 5.12 11.20 0.60
N ASP A 223 5.65 12.41 0.45
CA ASP A 223 5.25 13.60 1.21
C ASP A 223 3.85 14.13 0.84
N ALA A 224 3.25 13.58 -0.22
CA ALA A 224 1.87 13.86 -0.56
C ALA A 224 0.91 13.18 0.43
N GLU A 225 -0.17 13.88 0.80
CA GLU A 225 -1.27 13.26 1.53
C GLU A 225 -2.19 12.53 0.55
N LEU A 226 -2.17 11.19 0.58
CA LEU A 226 -2.86 10.37 -0.39
C LEU A 226 -3.84 9.41 0.26
N GLY A 227 -5.09 9.48 -0.17
CA GLY A 227 -6.18 8.71 0.42
C GLY A 227 -6.33 9.06 1.91
N TYR A 228 -6.81 8.09 2.68
CA TYR A 228 -6.94 8.19 4.13
C TYR A 228 -6.54 6.87 4.76
#